data_AF-A0A7J7WRH9-F1
#
_entry.id   AF-A0A7J7WRH9-F1
#
_cell.length_a   1.000
_cell.length_b   1.000
_cell.length_c   1.000
_cell.angle_alpha   90.00
_cell.angle_beta   90.00
_cell.angle_gamma   90.00
#
_symmetry.space_group_name_H-M   'P 1'
#
loop_
_entity.id
_entity.type
_entity.pdbx_description
1 polymer ?
#
loop_
_entity_poly.entity_id
_entity_poly.type
_entity_poly.pdbx_seq_one_letter_code
_entity_poly.pdbx_strand_id
1 'polypeptide(L)'
;MKEYGEQIDPSTHRKNYVRVVSRNGESNELDLQGIRIDSDISGTLKFACESIVEEYEDELIEFFSREADNVKDKLCSKRTDLCDHALHISHDEL
;
A
#
# COMPACT_ATOMS: atom_id res chain seq x y z
N MET A 1 8.51 1.13 10.92
CA MET A 1 7.79 0.08 10.16
C MET A 1 8.82 -0.81 9.43
N LYS A 2 9.45 -1.77 10.11
CA LYS A 2 10.42 -2.69 9.45
C LYS A 2 9.76 -3.85 8.70
N GLU A 3 8.49 -3.68 8.34
CA GLU A 3 7.62 -4.76 7.88
C GLU A 3 7.45 -4.75 6.36
N TYR A 4 8.04 -3.78 5.65
CA TYR A 4 7.90 -3.60 4.20
C TYR A 4 9.25 -3.62 3.50
N GLY A 5 9.29 -4.23 2.31
CA GLY A 5 10.41 -4.19 1.37
C GLY A 5 9.99 -3.60 0.03
N GLU A 6 10.97 -3.11 -0.74
CA GLU A 6 10.78 -2.61 -2.11
C GLU A 6 11.10 -3.73 -3.10
N GLN A 7 10.20 -3.96 -4.05
CA GLN A 7 10.39 -4.85 -5.19
C GLN A 7 10.19 -4.03 -6.47
N ILE A 8 10.96 -4.34 -7.51
CA ILE A 8 10.76 -3.76 -8.83
C ILE A 8 9.97 -4.75 -9.66
N ASP A 9 8.80 -4.34 -10.15
CA ASP A 9 8.01 -5.13 -11.08
C ASP A 9 8.81 -5.32 -12.38
N PRO A 10 9.09 -6.56 -12.82
CA PRO A 10 9.92 -6.82 -13.99
C PRO A 10 9.24 -6.39 -15.31
N SER A 11 7.91 -6.31 -15.33
CA SER A 11 7.12 -5.94 -16.51
C SER A 11 6.99 -4.43 -16.65
N THR A 12 6.65 -3.76 -15.54
CA THR A 12 6.38 -2.30 -15.56
C THR A 12 7.57 -1.45 -15.12
N HIS A 13 8.63 -2.07 -14.57
CA HIS A 13 9.77 -1.41 -13.93
C HIS A 13 9.37 -0.44 -12.80
N ARG A 14 8.14 -0.56 -12.29
CA ARG A 14 7.63 0.27 -11.18
C ARG A 14 8.07 -0.31 -9.84
N LYS A 15 8.29 0.58 -8.88
CA LYS A 15 8.56 0.23 -7.48
C LYS A 15 7.28 -0.16 -6.78
N ASN A 16 7.25 -1.34 -6.19
CA ASN A 16 6.17 -1.85 -5.39
C ASN A 16 6.66 -2.08 -3.95
N TYR A 17 5.85 -1.71 -2.97
CA TYR A 17 6.15 -1.92 -1.56
C TYR A 17 5.32 -3.10 -1.05
N VAL A 18 6.00 -4.17 -0.64
CA VAL A 18 5.36 -5.42 -0.20
C VAL A 18 5.66 -5.69 1.26
N ARG A 19 4.66 -6.19 1.99
CA ARG A 19 4.83 -6.56 3.39
C ARG A 19 5.62 -7.87 3.48
N VAL A 20 6.74 -7.86 4.19
CA VAL A 20 7.66 -9.00 4.37
C VAL A 20 7.51 -9.69 5.73
N VAL A 21 6.72 -9.13 6.65
CA VAL A 21 6.41 -9.72 7.96
C VAL A 21 4.91 -10.01 8.05
N SER A 22 4.55 -11.23 8.43
CA SER A 22 3.17 -11.63 8.67
C SER A 22 2.52 -10.75 9.74
N ARG A 23 1.19 -10.63 9.71
CA ARG A 23 0.43 -9.86 10.71
C ARG A 23 0.61 -10.41 12.14
N ASN A 24 0.99 -11.68 12.25
CA ASN A 24 1.25 -12.36 13.52
C ASN A 24 2.71 -12.23 14.00
N GLY A 25 3.54 -11.45 13.29
CA GLY A 25 4.96 -11.27 13.61
C GLY A 25 5.88 -12.39 13.10
N GLU A 26 5.32 -13.45 12.52
CA GLU A 26 6.10 -14.48 11.84
C GLU A 26 6.66 -13.94 10.52
N SER A 27 7.93 -14.22 10.25
CA SER A 27 8.50 -13.97 8.93
C SER A 27 7.82 -14.93 7.97
N ASN A 28 6.86 -14.45 7.18
CA ASN A 28 6.39 -15.25 6.06
C ASN A 28 7.61 -15.42 5.16
N GLU A 29 8.00 -16.65 4.86
CA GLU A 29 8.93 -16.95 3.76
C GLU A 29 8.24 -16.63 2.42
N LEU A 30 7.79 -15.37 2.26
CA LEU A 30 7.67 -14.79 0.94
C LEU A 30 9.06 -14.93 0.34
N ASP A 31 9.15 -15.54 -0.83
CA ASP A 31 10.40 -15.68 -1.58
C ASP A 31 11.05 -14.28 -1.66
N LEU A 32 12.01 -14.02 -0.77
CA LEU A 32 12.67 -12.72 -0.62
C LEU A 32 13.54 -12.40 -1.83
N GLN A 33 13.58 -13.29 -2.83
CA GLN A 33 14.23 -13.08 -4.10
C GLN A 33 13.70 -11.81 -4.76
N GLY A 34 14.57 -10.82 -4.86
CA GLY A 34 14.28 -9.54 -5.50
C GLY A 34 13.60 -8.50 -4.60
N ILE A 35 13.37 -8.79 -3.31
CA ILE A 35 12.85 -7.81 -2.35
C ILE A 35 14.01 -7.16 -1.60
N ARG A 36 14.15 -5.84 -1.72
CA ARG A 36 15.14 -5.05 -0.99
C ARG A 36 14.51 -4.51 0.28
N ILE A 37 15.01 -4.96 1.43
CA ILE A 37 14.58 -4.48 2.75
C ILE A 37 15.63 -3.49 3.24
N ASP A 38 15.37 -2.20 3.05
CA ASP A 38 16.23 -1.10 3.49
C ASP A 38 15.58 -0.38 4.69
N SER A 39 16.38 0.08 5.66
CA SER A 39 15.86 0.87 6.78
C SER A 39 15.25 2.19 6.33
N ASP A 40 15.74 2.77 5.23
CA ASP A 40 15.29 4.06 4.73
C ASP A 40 13.88 3.96 4.10
N ILE A 41 13.55 2.81 3.51
CA ILE A 41 12.22 2.52 2.95
C ILE A 41 11.14 2.65 4.03
N SER A 42 11.41 2.17 5.25
CA SER A 42 10.49 2.34 6.38
C SER A 42 10.24 3.80 6.73
N GLY A 43 11.26 4.66 6.58
CA GLY A 43 11.14 6.08 6.86
C GLY A 43 10.31 6.78 5.79
N THR A 44 10.61 6.52 4.52
CA THR A 44 9.87 7.07 3.38
C THR A 44 8.40 6.66 3.37
N LEU A 45 8.10 5.38 3.62
CA LEU A 45 6.71 4.88 3.70
C LEU A 45 5.95 5.52 4.86
N LYS A 46 6.60 5.65 6.02
CA LYS A 46 5.99 6.31 7.17
C LYS A 46 5.64 7.76 6.83
N PHE A 47 6.59 8.51 6.29
CA PHE A 47 6.38 9.91 5.90
C PHE A 47 5.25 10.05 4.87
N ALA A 48 5.25 9.22 3.82
CA ALA A 48 4.19 9.25 2.81
C ALA A 48 2.81 8.92 3.41
N CYS A 49 2.73 7.94 4.31
CA CYS A 49 1.49 7.61 5.00
C CYS A 49 1.00 8.78 5.87
N GLU A 50 1.90 9.41 6.63
CA GLU A 50 1.60 10.58 7.45
C GLU A 50 1.08 11.74 6.57
N SER A 51 1.73 12.03 5.44
CA SER A 51 1.27 13.07 4.51
C SER A 51 -0.10 12.79 3.90
N ILE A 52 -0.39 11.53 3.51
CA ILE A 52 -1.70 11.15 2.98
C ILE A 52 -2.79 11.30 4.05
N VAL A 53 -2.50 10.87 5.28
CA VAL A 53 -3.48 11.00 6.38
C VAL A 53 -3.71 12.46 6.74
N GLU A 54 -2.67 13.29 6.75
CA GLU A 54 -2.78 14.72 7.03
C GLU A 54 -3.56 15.47 5.93
N GLU A 55 -3.35 15.13 4.66
CA GLU A 55 -4.03 15.81 3.53
C GLU A 55 -5.49 15.34 3.35
N TYR A 56 -5.77 14.06 3.61
CA TYR A 56 -7.07 13.43 3.32
C TYR A 56 -7.77 12.93 4.59
N GLU A 57 -7.55 13.59 5.73
CA GLU A 57 -8.09 13.19 7.04
C GLU A 57 -9.62 13.06 7.02
N ASP A 58 -10.30 14.09 6.52
CA ASP A 58 -11.76 14.15 6.49
C ASP A 58 -12.36 13.06 5.60
N GLU A 59 -11.78 12.85 4.41
CA GLU A 59 -12.18 11.79 3.48
C GLU A 59 -12.00 10.41 4.11
N LEU A 60 -10.85 10.17 4.76
CA LEU A 60 -10.56 8.92 5.44
C LEU A 60 -11.62 8.65 6.51
N ILE A 61 -11.93 9.63 7.36
CA ILE A 61 -12.97 9.51 8.40
C ILE A 61 -14.34 9.24 7.76
N GLU A 62 -14.71 9.93 6.69
CA GLU A 62 -15.98 9.70 5.98
C GLU A 62 -16.07 8.27 5.41
N PHE A 63 -15.01 7.78 4.75
CA PHE A 63 -15.00 6.44 4.18
C PHE A 63 -15.05 5.35 5.24
N PHE A 64 -14.31 5.50 6.35
CA PHE A 64 -14.29 4.52 7.43
C PHE A 64 -15.54 4.57 8.31
N SER A 65 -16.15 5.73 8.51
CA SER A 65 -17.38 5.87 9.29
C SER A 65 -18.62 5.24 8.65
N ARG A 66 -18.58 5.04 7.32
CA ARG A 66 -19.69 4.45 6.55
C ARG A 66 -19.50 2.96 6.25
N GLU A 67 -18.49 2.31 6.84
CA GLU A 67 -18.12 0.90 6.55
C GLU A 67 -18.08 0.62 5.04
N ALA A 68 -17.47 1.53 4.27
CA ALA A 68 -17.46 1.40 2.82
C ALA A 68 -16.52 0.25 2.42
N ASP A 69 -17.05 -0.78 1.74
CA ASP A 69 -16.20 -1.80 1.13
C ASP A 69 -15.19 -1.16 0.16
N ASN A 70 -13.99 -1.72 0.09
CA ASN A 70 -12.92 -1.30 -0.81
C ASN A 70 -12.49 0.17 -0.61
N VAL A 71 -12.37 0.63 0.65
CA VAL A 71 -11.88 1.98 1.01
C VAL A 71 -10.62 2.34 0.24
N LYS A 72 -9.64 1.43 0.18
CA LYS A 72 -8.36 1.62 -0.53
C LYS A 72 -8.59 2.06 -1.98
N ASP A 73 -9.45 1.36 -2.71
CA ASP A 73 -9.65 1.67 -4.13
C ASP A 73 -10.42 2.97 -4.29
N LYS A 74 -11.49 3.15 -3.53
CA LYS A 74 -12.30 4.39 -3.58
C LYS A 74 -11.47 5.63 -3.25
N LEU A 75 -10.67 5.56 -2.18
CA LEU A 75 -9.83 6.67 -1.76
C LEU A 75 -8.72 6.92 -2.78
N CYS A 76 -7.87 5.92 -3.04
CA CYS A 76 -6.65 6.12 -3.82
C CYS A 76 -6.90 6.44 -5.30
N SER A 77 -8.09 6.19 -5.82
CA SER A 77 -8.36 6.38 -7.25
C SER A 77 -9.55 7.23 -7.62
N LYS A 78 -10.60 7.27 -6.80
CA LYS A 78 -11.75 8.17 -7.08
C LYS A 78 -11.61 9.51 -6.41
N ARG A 79 -10.78 9.61 -5.37
CA ARG A 79 -10.71 10.80 -4.51
C ARG A 79 -9.37 11.51 -4.54
N THR A 80 -8.26 10.78 -4.61
CA THR A 80 -6.91 11.35 -4.40
C THR A 80 -5.97 11.22 -5.60
N ASP A 81 -6.40 10.60 -6.71
CA ASP A 81 -5.59 10.31 -7.92
C ASP A 81 -4.21 9.66 -7.63
N LEU A 82 -4.00 9.10 -6.43
CA LEU A 82 -2.75 8.47 -6.00
C LEU A 82 -2.47 7.16 -6.75
N CYS A 83 -3.46 6.60 -7.41
CA CYS A 83 -3.37 5.34 -8.13
C CYS A 83 -3.95 5.45 -9.54
N ASP A 84 -3.08 5.53 -10.54
CA ASP A 84 -3.43 5.46 -11.97
C ASP A 84 -4.17 4.15 -12.35
N HIS A 85 -4.01 3.08 -11.57
CA HIS A 85 -4.35 1.69 -11.97
C HIS A 85 -5.61 1.10 -11.32
N ALA A 86 -6.34 1.82 -10.48
CA ALA A 86 -7.58 1.26 -9.92
C ALA A 86 -8.72 1.12 -10.96
N LEU A 87 -8.50 1.58 -12.20
CA LEU A 87 -9.40 1.33 -13.32
C LEU A 87 -9.22 -0.06 -13.97
N HIS A 88 -8.18 -0.83 -13.61
CA HIS A 88 -7.83 -2.09 -14.28
C HIS A 88 -7.43 -3.27 -13.38
N ILE A 89 -7.86 -3.30 -12.12
CA ILE A 89 -7.81 -4.53 -11.33
C ILE A 89 -9.21 -5.18 -11.40
N SER A 90 -9.33 -6.29 -12.13
CA SER A 90 -10.50 -7.16 -12.04
C SER A 90 -10.57 -7.69 -10.61
N HIS A 91 -11.47 -7.12 -9.81
CA HIS A 91 -11.73 -7.54 -8.45
C HIS A 91 -12.80 -8.65 -8.48
N ASP A 92 -12.50 -9.73 -9.20
CA ASP A 92 -13.20 -10.99 -9.03
C ASP A 92 -12.25 -11.96 -8.30
N GLU A 93 -12.80 -12.56 -7.25
CA GLU A 93 -12.26 -13.63 -6.41
C GLU A 93 -11.40 -13.22 -5.19
N LEU A 94 -12.04 -12.69 -4.15
CA LEU A 94 -12.44 -13.46 -2.94
C LEU A 94 -13.09 -12.58 -1.86
#